data_AF-A0A1J0TU32-F1
#
_entry.id   AF-A0A1J0TU32-F1
#
_cell.length_a   1.000
_cell.length_b   1.000
_cell.length_c   1.000
_cell.angle_alpha   90.00
_cell.angle_beta   90.00
_cell.angle_gamma   90.00
#
_symmetry.space_group_name_H-M   'P 1'
#
loop_
_entity.id
_entity.type
_entity.pdbx_description
1 polymer ?
#
loop_
_entity_poly.entity_id
_entity_poly.type
_entity_poly.pdbx_seq_one_letter_code
_entity_poly.pdbx_strand_id
1 'polypeptide(L)'
;MSTTTARGLGWDHQKTRERLLRNHVDGTPCWWCSLPMFRNRTNNWDHDPTSNDPASGSLAADHSQARVHGGTQADRLLHGTCNKERQDGRRDHLRPAVTGHRIGAEESEEPLGIRLLPWP
;
A
#
# COMPACT_ATOMS: atom_id res chain seq x y z
N MET A 1 19.16 -4.18 18.45
CA MET A 1 18.71 -3.33 17.32
C MET A 1 19.04 -4.08 16.02
N SER A 2 18.04 -4.44 15.21
CA SER A 2 18.28 -5.16 13.94
C SER A 2 18.65 -4.15 12.84
N THR A 3 19.75 -4.37 12.12
CA THR A 3 20.21 -3.49 11.04
C THR A 3 19.26 -3.55 9.83
N THR A 4 19.27 -2.54 8.98
CA THR A 4 18.52 -2.52 7.71
C THR A 4 18.84 -3.74 6.84
N THR A 5 20.09 -4.20 6.87
CA THR A 5 20.53 -5.45 6.23
C THR A 5 19.92 -6.69 6.88
N ALA A 6 19.86 -6.76 8.22
CA ALA A 6 19.22 -7.87 8.94
C ALA A 6 17.69 -7.90 8.77
N ARG A 7 17.07 -6.76 8.47
CA ARG A 7 15.66 -6.66 8.02
C ARG A 7 15.51 -6.96 6.52
N GLY A 8 16.59 -7.30 5.82
CA GLY A 8 16.68 -7.51 4.37
C GLY A 8 16.27 -6.29 3.53
N LEU A 9 16.25 -5.10 4.12
CA LEU A 9 16.06 -3.81 3.45
C LEU A 9 17.41 -3.18 3.10
N GLY A 10 18.43 -4.03 2.97
CA GLY A 10 19.78 -3.64 2.61
C GLY A 10 19.86 -3.12 1.18
N TRP A 11 21.09 -2.86 0.76
CA TRP A 11 21.40 -2.28 -0.53
C TRP A 11 20.74 -3.01 -1.72
N ASP A 12 20.66 -4.35 -1.68
CA ASP A 12 20.08 -5.14 -2.80
C ASP A 12 18.60 -4.85 -2.99
N HIS A 13 17.89 -4.63 -1.89
CA HIS A 13 16.48 -4.26 -1.93
C HIS A 13 16.29 -2.86 -2.52
N GLN A 14 17.17 -1.92 -2.17
CA GLN A 14 17.13 -0.55 -2.71
C GLN A 14 17.38 -0.56 -4.22
N LYS A 15 18.39 -1.30 -4.69
CA LYS A 15 18.65 -1.49 -6.13
C LYS A 15 17.50 -2.17 -6.86
N THR A 16 16.89 -3.17 -6.25
CA THR A 16 15.72 -3.85 -6.82
C THR A 16 14.56 -2.87 -6.98
N ARG A 17 14.28 -2.06 -5.95
CA ARG A 17 13.27 -1.00 -6.02
C ARG A 17 13.57 0.02 -7.11
N GLU A 18 14.81 0.49 -7.23
CA GLU A 18 15.21 1.42 -8.29
C GLU A 18 15.01 0.83 -9.68
N ARG A 19 15.34 -0.45 -9.87
CA ARG A 19 15.08 -1.16 -11.13
C ARG A 19 13.57 -1.23 -11.43
N LEU A 20 12.76 -1.58 -10.44
CA LEU A 20 11.30 -1.63 -10.58
C LEU A 20 10.72 -0.25 -10.94
N LEU A 21 11.16 0.81 -10.28
CA LEU A 21 10.74 2.19 -10.57
C LEU A 21 11.12 2.64 -11.98
N ARG A 22 12.33 2.29 -12.45
CA ARG A 22 12.75 2.61 -13.82
C ARG A 22 11.85 1.94 -14.84
N ASN A 23 11.48 0.68 -14.61
CA ASN A 23 10.64 -0.11 -15.51
C ASN A 23 9.14 0.17 -15.35
N HIS A 24 8.72 0.84 -14.27
CA HIS A 24 7.32 1.15 -13.99
C HIS A 24 6.68 1.96 -15.12
N VAL A 25 5.43 1.68 -15.47
CA VAL A 25 4.65 2.52 -16.39
C VAL A 25 3.58 3.24 -15.57
N ASP A 26 3.56 4.56 -15.63
CA ASP A 26 2.56 5.35 -14.91
C ASP A 26 1.14 4.95 -15.30
N GLY A 27 0.26 4.80 -14.31
CA GLY A 27 -1.09 4.27 -14.48
C GLY A 27 -1.21 2.75 -14.33
N THR A 28 -0.09 2.00 -14.25
CA THR A 28 -0.14 0.55 -13.97
C THR A 28 -0.91 0.32 -12.66
N PRO A 29 -1.89 -0.61 -12.63
CA PRO A 29 -2.72 -0.82 -11.47
C PRO A 29 -1.93 -1.46 -10.33
N CYS A 30 -2.14 -0.96 -9.11
CA CYS A 30 -1.63 -1.55 -7.89
C CYS A 30 -2.29 -2.93 -7.68
N TRP A 31 -1.49 -3.98 -7.47
CA TRP A 31 -2.03 -5.34 -7.27
C TRP A 31 -2.91 -5.48 -6.02
N TRP A 32 -2.73 -4.61 -5.03
CA TRP A 32 -3.51 -4.61 -3.79
C TRP A 32 -4.87 -3.92 -3.92
N CYS A 33 -4.91 -2.70 -4.47
CA CYS A 33 -6.11 -1.87 -4.49
C CYS A 33 -6.68 -1.58 -5.89
N SER A 34 -6.03 -2.05 -6.96
CA SER A 34 -6.37 -1.80 -8.37
C SER A 34 -6.31 -0.34 -8.84
N LEU A 35 -5.93 0.60 -7.97
CA LEU A 35 -5.79 2.02 -8.34
C LEU A 35 -4.49 2.25 -9.12
N PRO A 36 -4.46 3.26 -10.00
CA PRO A 36 -3.26 3.58 -10.78
C PRO A 36 -2.09 4.00 -9.88
N MET A 37 -0.89 3.51 -10.23
CA MET A 37 0.37 3.87 -9.58
C MET A 37 1.18 4.83 -10.45
N PHE A 38 1.74 5.85 -9.82
CA PHE A 38 2.55 6.88 -10.49
C PHE A 38 3.93 7.00 -9.83
N ARG A 39 4.97 7.25 -10.63
CA ARG A 39 6.31 7.56 -10.10
C ARG A 39 6.33 8.88 -9.34
N ASN A 40 5.61 9.88 -9.86
CA ASN A 40 5.41 11.13 -9.12
C ASN A 40 4.50 10.86 -7.92
N ARG A 41 5.05 11.03 -6.72
CA ARG A 41 4.34 10.72 -5.48
C ARG A 41 3.03 11.49 -5.33
N THR A 42 2.96 12.72 -5.82
CA THR A 42 1.80 13.59 -5.64
C THR A 42 0.58 13.15 -6.45
N ASN A 43 0.76 12.24 -7.40
CA ASN A 43 -0.31 11.72 -8.24
C ASN A 43 -0.94 10.43 -7.66
N ASN A 44 -0.33 9.86 -6.63
CA ASN A 44 -0.87 8.67 -5.97
C ASN A 44 -1.95 9.05 -4.95
N TRP A 45 -3.00 8.23 -4.86
CA TRP A 45 -4.14 8.48 -3.98
C TRP A 45 -3.77 8.50 -2.49
N ASP A 46 -2.68 7.82 -2.11
CA ASP A 46 -2.15 7.75 -0.75
C ASP A 46 -1.12 8.84 -0.46
N HIS A 47 -1.04 9.86 -1.31
CA HIS A 47 -0.25 11.05 -1.02
C HIS A 47 -0.94 11.95 -0.01
N ASP A 48 -0.30 12.07 1.14
CA ASP A 48 -0.57 13.09 2.15
C ASP A 48 0.63 14.05 2.24
N PRO A 49 0.46 15.34 1.86
CA PRO A 49 1.52 16.34 1.92
C PRO A 49 1.87 16.77 3.36
N THR A 50 1.02 16.47 4.35
CA THR A 50 1.23 16.77 5.76
C THR A 50 1.90 15.63 6.53
N SER A 51 1.95 14.43 5.93
CA SER A 51 2.53 13.25 6.55
C SER A 51 4.06 13.26 6.49
N ASN A 52 4.67 13.00 7.64
CA ASN A 52 6.12 12.73 7.75
C ASN A 52 6.49 11.29 7.36
N ASP A 53 5.51 10.47 6.98
CA ASP A 53 5.74 9.09 6.56
C ASP A 53 6.31 9.04 5.14
N PRO A 54 7.53 8.51 4.92
CA PRO A 54 8.10 8.42 3.58
C PRO A 54 7.31 7.51 2.64
N ALA A 55 6.42 6.66 3.16
CA ALA A 55 5.53 5.84 2.35
C ALA A 55 4.41 6.65 1.69
N SER A 56 4.05 7.83 2.21
CA SER A 56 2.98 8.69 1.69
C SER A 56 3.21 9.02 0.20
N GLY A 57 2.31 8.55 -0.65
CA GLY A 57 2.36 8.69 -2.10
C GLY A 57 3.52 7.94 -2.78
N SER A 58 4.36 7.21 -2.05
CA SER A 58 5.54 6.54 -2.60
C SER A 58 5.19 5.14 -3.09
N LEU A 59 5.87 4.67 -4.15
CA LEU A 59 5.81 3.26 -4.53
C LEU A 59 6.84 2.43 -3.75
N ALA A 60 6.37 1.36 -3.12
CA ALA A 60 7.16 0.40 -2.36
C ALA A 60 7.42 -0.86 -3.18
N ALA A 61 8.61 -1.44 -3.04
CA ALA A 61 8.94 -2.73 -3.65
C ALA A 61 8.40 -3.85 -2.76
N ASP A 62 7.43 -4.60 -3.28
CA ASP A 62 6.76 -5.69 -2.59
C ASP A 62 7.28 -7.04 -3.09
N HIS A 63 7.17 -8.05 -2.22
CA HIS A 63 7.52 -9.42 -2.52
C HIS A 63 6.25 -10.24 -2.77
N SER A 64 6.08 -10.80 -3.98
CA SER A 64 4.94 -11.68 -4.28
C SER A 64 4.77 -12.82 -3.29
N GLN A 65 5.85 -13.55 -3.08
CA GLN A 65 6.00 -14.48 -1.98
C GLN A 65 6.62 -13.73 -0.80
N ALA A 66 5.88 -13.59 0.30
CA ALA A 66 6.42 -12.92 1.46
C ALA A 66 7.70 -13.62 1.95
N ARG A 67 8.61 -12.86 2.55
CA ARG A 67 9.91 -13.38 2.99
C ARG A 67 9.79 -14.49 4.02
N VAL A 68 8.78 -14.40 4.89
CA VAL A 68 8.45 -15.44 5.87
C VAL A 68 8.09 -16.78 5.21
N HIS A 69 7.77 -16.77 3.92
CA HIS A 69 7.46 -17.94 3.11
C HIS A 69 8.56 -18.26 2.09
N GLY A 70 9.75 -17.62 2.16
CA GLY A 70 10.91 -17.95 1.31
C GLY A 70 11.14 -17.04 0.10
N GLY A 71 10.36 -15.96 -0.07
CA GLY A 71 10.61 -15.01 -1.17
C GLY A 71 11.85 -14.16 -0.93
N THR A 72 12.80 -14.17 -1.87
CA THR A 72 14.10 -13.52 -1.71
C THR A 72 14.22 -12.18 -2.42
N GLN A 73 13.37 -11.92 -3.43
CA GLN A 73 13.45 -10.72 -4.25
C GLN A 73 12.09 -10.03 -4.37
N ALA A 74 12.09 -8.70 -4.26
CA ALA A 74 10.92 -7.90 -4.59
C ALA A 74 10.72 -7.89 -6.10
N ASP A 75 9.50 -8.14 -6.54
CA ASP A 75 9.18 -8.38 -7.96
C ASP A 75 8.08 -7.46 -8.49
N ARG A 76 7.47 -6.64 -7.63
CA ARG A 76 6.45 -5.66 -8.03
C ARG A 76 6.48 -4.39 -7.19
N LEU A 77 5.74 -3.39 -7.65
CA LEU A 77 5.45 -2.18 -6.91
C LEU A 77 4.03 -2.21 -6.34
N LEU A 78 3.88 -1.61 -5.15
CA LEU A 78 2.59 -1.26 -4.54
C LEU A 78 2.64 0.20 -4.06
N HIS A 79 1.48 0.82 -3.87
CA HIS A 79 1.39 2.05 -3.07
C HIS A 79 1.95 1.83 -1.66
N GLY A 80 2.48 2.87 -1.04
CA GLY A 80 3.12 2.80 0.26
C GLY A 80 2.16 2.34 1.36
N THR A 81 0.95 2.86 1.34
CA THR A 81 -0.13 2.44 2.26
C THR A 81 -0.52 0.98 2.01
N CYS A 82 -0.74 0.58 0.76
CA CYS A 82 -1.09 -0.79 0.41
C CYS A 82 -0.02 -1.82 0.84
N ASN A 83 1.26 -1.48 0.67
CA ASN A 83 2.36 -2.34 1.10
C ASN A 83 2.37 -2.55 2.62
N LYS A 84 1.98 -1.54 3.41
CA LYS A 84 1.85 -1.67 4.87
C LYS A 84 0.63 -2.49 5.28
N GLU A 85 -0.51 -2.26 4.62
CA GLU A 85 -1.76 -2.99 4.87
C GLU A 85 -1.63 -4.50 4.60
N ARG A 86 -0.90 -4.86 3.55
CA ARG A 86 -0.63 -6.25 3.16
C ARG A 86 0.13 -7.06 4.21
N GLN A 87 1.03 -6.40 4.95
CA GLN A 87 1.91 -7.03 5.94
C GLN A 87 2.74 -8.19 5.34
N ASP A 88 2.58 -9.41 5.84
CA ASP A 88 3.29 -10.62 5.38
C ASP A 88 2.48 -11.44 4.36
N GLY A 89 1.44 -10.85 3.76
CA GLY A 89 0.58 -11.51 2.77
C GLY A 89 -0.60 -12.29 3.37
N ARG A 90 -0.72 -12.38 4.70
CA ARG A 90 -1.87 -13.03 5.38
C ARG A 90 -3.23 -12.41 5.00
N ARG A 91 -3.22 -11.17 4.52
CA ARG A 91 -4.41 -10.39 4.14
C ARG A 91 -4.66 -10.35 2.64
N ASP A 92 -3.96 -11.15 1.84
CA ASP A 92 -4.11 -11.13 0.38
C ASP A 92 -5.55 -11.44 -0.08
N HIS A 93 -6.32 -12.22 0.70
CA HIS A 93 -7.74 -12.49 0.46
C HIS A 93 -8.67 -11.31 0.80
N LEU A 94 -8.20 -10.34 1.58
CA LEU A 94 -8.94 -9.13 1.98
C LEU A 94 -8.60 -7.93 1.09
N ARG A 95 -7.73 -8.09 0.10
CA ARG A 95 -7.24 -6.98 -0.70
C ARG A 95 -8.41 -6.25 -1.39
N PRO A 96 -8.43 -4.90 -1.40
CA PRO A 96 -9.50 -4.13 -2.02
C PRO A 96 -9.71 -4.46 -3.51
N ALA A 97 -8.66 -4.88 -4.21
CA ALA A 97 -8.75 -5.34 -5.60
C ALA A 97 -9.68 -6.56 -5.80
N VAL A 98 -9.93 -7.36 -4.76
CA VAL A 98 -10.83 -8.53 -4.79
C VAL A 98 -12.16 -8.22 -4.12
N THR A 99 -12.13 -7.54 -2.97
CA THR A 99 -13.33 -7.31 -2.16
C THR A 99 -14.13 -6.09 -2.64
N GLY A 100 -13.53 -5.19 -3.42
CA GLY A 100 -14.12 -3.90 -3.80
C GLY A 100 -14.14 -2.86 -2.67
N HIS A 101 -13.79 -3.23 -1.44
CA HIS A 101 -13.85 -2.36 -0.26
C HIS A 101 -12.44 -2.01 0.20
N ARG A 102 -12.15 -0.72 0.39
CA ARG A 102 -10.86 -0.28 0.95
C ARG A 102 -10.82 -0.63 2.44
N ILE A 103 -9.73 -1.25 2.89
CA ILE A 103 -9.51 -1.50 4.32
C ILE A 103 -9.29 -0.14 5.00
N GLY A 104 -10.17 0.24 5.91
CA GLY A 104 -10.11 1.53 6.62
C GLY A 104 -10.88 2.68 5.95
N ALA A 105 -11.53 2.46 4.81
CA ALA A 105 -12.72 3.22 4.49
C ALA A 105 -13.85 2.63 5.33
N GLU A 106 -13.93 3.01 6.61
CA GLU A 106 -15.25 2.99 7.22
C GLU A 106 -16.13 3.85 6.33
N GLU A 107 -17.07 3.17 5.69
CA GLU A 107 -18.40 3.67 5.41
C GLU A 107 -18.68 4.94 6.23
N SER A 108 -18.58 6.10 5.59
CA SER A 108 -19.46 7.20 5.93
C SER A 108 -20.88 6.79 5.50
N GLU A 109 -21.38 5.71 6.08
CA GLU A 109 -22.80 5.36 6.09
C GLU A 109 -23.41 6.22 7.20
N GLU A 110 -23.56 7.52 6.94
CA GLU A 110 -24.79 8.15 7.39
C GLU A 110 -25.88 7.78 6.37
N PRO A 111 -26.76 6.83 6.72
CA PRO A 111 -28.15 6.98 6.30
C PRO A 111 -29.10 6.93 7.49
N LEU A 112 -28.67 7.40 8.67
CA LEU A 112 -29.58 7.65 9.79
C LEU A 112 -29.33 9.04 10.35
N GLY A 113 -29.80 10.03 9.59
CA GLY A 113 -29.87 11.42 10.05
C GLY A 113 -30.41 11.49 11.47
N ILE A 114 -29.80 12.36 12.26
CA ILE A 114 -30.17 12.71 13.63
C ILE A 114 -31.70 12.79 13.77
N ARG A 115 -32.32 11.76 14.33
CA ARG A 115 -33.71 11.83 14.81
C ARG A 115 -33.69 12.47 16.19
N LEU A 116 -33.72 13.81 16.21
CA LEU A 116 -34.20 14.55 17.37
C LEU A 116 -35.69 14.23 17.53
N LEU A 117 -36.01 13.24 18.36
CA LEU A 117 -37.35 13.13 18.92
C LEU A 117 -37.37 13.98 20.20
N PRO A 118 -38.07 15.13 20.22
CA PRO A 118 -38.33 15.81 21.48
C PRO A 118 -39.24 14.91 22.31
N TRP A 119 -38.74 14.46 23.46
CA TRP A 119 -39.54 13.76 24.46
C TRP A 119 -40.39 14.79 25.24
N PRO A 120 -41.69 14.53 25.49
CA PRO A 120 -42.57 15.44 26.23
C PRO A 120 -42.25 15.53 27.72
#